data_AF-A0A5S3YLB5-F1
#
_entry.id   AF-A0A5S3YLB5-F1
#
_cell.length_a   1.000
_cell.length_b   1.000
_cell.length_c   1.000
_cell.angle_alpha   90.00
_cell.angle_beta   90.00
_cell.angle_gamma   90.00
#
_symmetry.space_group_name_H-M   'P 1'
#
loop_
_entity.id
_entity.type
_entity.pdbx_description
1 polymer ?
#
loop_
_entity_poly.entity_id
_entity_poly.type
_entity_poly.pdbx_seq_one_letter_code
_entity_poly.pdbx_strand_id
1 'polypeptide(L)' 'ETQDLTYCSDSAQADAVTELLAAHGARAFDLSLDLMLRVLYIKLGPDAGVLAINMHHIASDGWSTDILLAEFCQQY' A
#
# COMPACT_ATOMS: atom_id res chain seq x y z
N GLU A 1 -0.85 6.84 -4.11
CA GLU A 1 -1.32 6.61 -5.50
C GLU A 1 -2.55 5.71 -5.47
N THR A 2 -3.40 5.77 -6.49
CA THR A 2 -4.60 4.91 -6.59
C THR A 2 -4.61 4.19 -7.93
N GLN A 3 -4.88 2.88 -7.90
CA GLN A 3 -5.04 2.03 -9.08
C GLN A 3 -6.45 1.44 -9.07
N ASP A 4 -7.20 1.59 -10.16
CA ASP A 4 -8.57 1.07 -10.26
C ASP A 4 -8.62 -0.16 -11.16
N LEU A 5 -8.92 -1.31 -10.57
CA LEU A 5 -9.04 -2.60 -11.24
C LEU A 5 -10.50 -3.10 -11.29
N THR A 6 -11.47 -2.25 -10.95
CA THR A 6 -12.91 -2.61 -10.88
C THR A 6 -13.45 -3.25 -12.16
N TYR A 7 -12.82 -2.97 -13.31
CA TYR A 7 -13.25 -3.47 -14.63
C TYR A 7 -12.50 -4.72 -15.10
N CYS A 8 -11.58 -5.26 -14.31
CA CYS A 8 -10.87 -6.50 -14.60
C CYS A 8 -11.66 -7.71 -14.08
N SER A 9 -11.46 -8.88 -14.69
CA SER A 9 -11.96 -10.15 -14.13
C SER A 9 -11.23 -10.49 -12.83
N ASP A 10 -11.84 -11.29 -11.95
CA ASP A 10 -11.26 -11.66 -10.65
C ASP A 10 -9.84 -12.24 -10.76
N SER A 11 -9.59 -13.09 -11.76
CA SER A 11 -8.25 -13.64 -12.03
C SER A 11 -7.26 -12.55 -12.44
N ALA A 12 -7.67 -11.63 -13.32
CA ALA A 12 -6.81 -10.53 -13.76
C ALA A 12 -6.56 -9.50 -12.64
N GLN A 13 -7.53 -9.29 -11.76
CA GLN A 13 -7.37 -8.46 -10.56
C GLN A 13 -6.31 -9.05 -9.63
N ALA A 14 -6.36 -10.35 -9.34
CA ALA A 14 -5.41 -11.01 -8.45
C ALA A 14 -3.96 -10.91 -8.95
N ASP A 15 -3.75 -11.15 -10.24
CA ASP A 15 -2.43 -11.05 -10.88
C ASP A 15 -1.91 -9.60 -10.83
N ALA A 16 -2.76 -8.62 -11.19
CA ALA A 16 -2.41 -7.21 -11.18
C ALA A 16 -2.13 -6.67 -9.77
N VAL A 17 -2.89 -7.11 -8.75
CA VAL A 17 -2.60 -6.77 -7.35
C VAL A 17 -1.21 -7.26 -6.95
N THR A 18 -0.87 -8.50 -7.30
CA THR A 18 0.42 -9.10 -6.98
C THR A 18 1.57 -8.31 -7.62
N GLU A 19 1.43 -7.95 -8.90
CA GLU A 19 2.43 -7.15 -9.63
C GLU A 19 2.59 -5.76 -9.03
N LEU A 20 1.47 -5.08 -8.72
CA LEU A 20 1.47 -3.75 -8.13
C LEU A 20 2.13 -3.74 -6.75
N LEU A 21 1.84 -4.74 -5.89
CA LEU A 21 2.46 -4.87 -4.58
C LEU A 21 3.96 -5.12 -4.70
N ALA A 22 4.40 -5.99 -5.62
CA ALA A 22 5.81 -6.27 -5.86
C ALA A 22 6.55 -5.00 -6.33
N ALA A 23 5.99 -4.27 -7.30
CA ALA A 23 6.57 -3.02 -7.78
C ALA A 23 6.61 -1.94 -6.69
N HIS A 24 5.54 -1.83 -5.89
CA HIS A 24 5.47 -0.86 -4.78
C HIS A 24 6.49 -1.16 -3.68
N GLY A 25 6.70 -2.42 -3.34
CA GLY A 25 7.68 -2.87 -2.35
C GLY A 25 9.12 -2.72 -2.84
N ALA A 26 9.38 -2.99 -4.12
CA ALA A 26 10.72 -2.95 -4.71
C ALA A 26 11.25 -1.53 -4.99
N ARG A 27 10.39 -0.51 -5.00
CA ARG A 27 10.80 0.87 -5.23
C ARG A 27 11.65 1.38 -4.05
N ALA A 28 12.94 1.55 -4.25
CA ALA A 28 13.84 2.10 -3.25
C ALA A 28 13.44 3.53 -2.83
N PHE A 29 13.73 3.90 -1.58
CA PHE A 29 13.57 5.27 -1.07
C PHE A 29 14.84 6.07 -1.29
N ASP A 30 14.71 7.29 -1.79
CA ASP A 30 15.77 8.31 -1.67
C ASP A 30 15.69 8.93 -0.28
N LEU A 31 16.64 8.58 0.59
CA LEU A 31 16.65 9.03 1.99
C LEU A 31 16.82 10.55 2.16
N SER A 32 17.22 11.26 1.09
CA SER A 32 17.42 12.70 1.13
C SER A 32 16.22 13.51 0.63
N LEU A 33 15.33 12.89 -0.15
CA LEU A 33 14.25 13.59 -0.86
C LEU A 33 12.85 13.01 -0.58
N ASP A 34 12.75 11.71 -0.32
CA ASP A 34 11.46 11.06 -0.17
C ASP A 34 10.87 11.25 1.23
N LEU A 35 9.53 11.23 1.29
CA LEU A 35 8.85 10.87 2.52
C LEU A 35 9.10 9.39 2.78
N MET A 36 9.53 9.03 3.99
CA MET A 36 9.82 7.63 4.39
C MET A 36 8.56 6.76 4.51
N LEU A 37 7.47 7.16 3.87
CA LEU A 37 6.17 6.52 3.82
C LEU A 37 5.60 6.68 2.40
N ARG A 38 5.16 5.57 1.81
CA ARG A 38 4.40 5.54 0.57
C ARG A 38 3.14 4.71 0.76
N VAL A 39 2.07 5.14 0.11
CA VAL A 39 0.77 4.49 0.18
C VAL A 39 0.24 4.28 -1.24
N LEU A 40 -0.20 3.05 -1.51
CA LEU A 40 -0.90 2.66 -2.71
C LEU A 40 -2.26 2.07 -2.33
N TYR A 41 -3.33 2.61 -2.91
CA TYR A 41 -4.66 2.04 -2.80
C TYR A 41 -5.05 1.38 -4.13
N ILE A 42 -5.39 0.10 -4.10
CA ILE A 42 -5.84 -0.66 -5.26
C ILE A 42 -7.33 -0.94 -5.07
N LYS A 43 -8.16 -0.32 -5.91
CA LYS A 43 -9.62 -0.50 -5.87
C LYS A 43 -10.01 -1.72 -6.70
N LEU A 44 -10.77 -2.64 -6.11
CA LEU A 44 -11.24 -3.89 -6.72
C LEU A 44 -12.75 -3.88 -6.99
N GLY A 45 -13.48 -3.00 -6.31
CA GLY A 45 -14.93 -2.86 -6.44
C GLY A 45 -15.47 -1.67 -5.63
N PRO A 46 -16.80 -1.54 -5.50
CA PRO A 46 -17.42 -0.48 -4.72
C PRO A 46 -17.03 -0.52 -3.23
N ASP A 47 -16.93 -1.73 -2.65
CA ASP A 47 -16.60 -1.94 -1.24
C ASP A 47 -15.39 -2.89 -1.06
N ALA A 48 -14.56 -3.00 -2.10
CA ALA A 48 -13.42 -3.90 -2.13
C ALA A 48 -12.16 -3.18 -2.58
N GLY A 49 -11.08 -3.31 -1.83
CA GLY A 49 -9.79 -2.74 -2.17
C GLY A 49 -8.66 -3.25 -1.29
N VAL A 50 -7.44 -2.96 -1.70
CA VAL A 50 -6.19 -3.28 -0.99
C VAL A 50 -5.46 -1.98 -0.70
N LEU A 51 -5.14 -1.75 0.57
CA LEU A 51 -4.29 -0.65 1.00
C LEU A 51 -2.88 -1.19 1.27
N ALA A 52 -1.90 -0.75 0.47
CA ALA A 52 -0.50 -1.07 0.66
C ALA A 52 0.21 0.13 1.29
N ILE A 53 0.85 -0.10 2.43
CA ILE A 53 1.66 0.89 3.14
C ILE A 53 3.10 0.38 3.13
N ASN A 54 4.01 1.16 2.54
CA ASN A 54 5.44 0.88 2.54
C ASN A 54 6.15 1.99 3.32
N MET A 55 6.87 1.63 4.38
CA MET A 55 7.52 2.57 5.28
C MET A 55 8.99 2.19 5.47
N HIS A 56 9.88 3.17 5.38
CA HIS A 56 11.31 2.94 5.54
C HIS A 56 11.66 2.84 7.03
N HIS A 57 12.37 1.77 7.43
CA HIS A 57 12.73 1.50 8.83
C HIS A 57 13.55 2.60 9.54
N ILE A 58 14.16 3.52 8.79
CA ILE A 58 14.84 4.69 9.39
C ILE A 58 13.88 5.62 10.14
N ALA A 59 12.61 5.66 9.72
CA ALA A 59 11.57 6.51 10.29
C ALA A 59 10.61 5.74 11.21
N SER A 60 10.66 4.41 11.21
CA SER A 60 9.73 3.55 11.95
C SER A 60 10.36 2.22 12.36
N ASP A 61 9.96 1.72 13.51
CA ASP A 61 10.24 0.38 13.98
C ASP A 61 9.00 -0.54 13.87
N GLY A 62 9.15 -1.80 14.28
CA GLY A 62 8.04 -2.75 14.28
C GLY A 62 6.89 -2.32 15.19
N TRP A 63 7.17 -1.68 16.32
CA TRP A 63 6.16 -1.25 17.28
C TRP A 63 5.29 -0.11 16.72
N SER A 64 5.93 0.95 16.24
CA SER A 64 5.26 2.13 15.67
C SER A 64 4.40 1.77 14.45
N THR A 65 4.77 0.74 13.69
CA THR A 65 3.95 0.23 12.58
C THR A 65 2.62 -0.35 13.06
N ASP A 66 2.61 -1.10 14.16
CA ASP A 66 1.37 -1.66 14.73
C ASP A 66 0.44 -0.57 15.28
N ILE A 67 1.00 0.45 15.94
CA ILE A 67 0.24 1.62 16.41
C ILE A 67 -0.40 2.34 15.22
N LEU A 68 0.40 2.64 14.19
CA LEU A 68 -0.07 3.35 12.99
C LEU A 68 -1.26 2.62 12.35
N LEU A 69 -1.17 1.30 12.21
CA LEU A 69 -2.24 0.49 11.63
C LEU A 69 -3.49 0.49 12.51
N ALA A 70 -3.33 0.36 13.83
CA ALA A 70 -4.44 0.38 14.78
C ALA A 70 -5.18 1.73 14.77
N GLU A 71 -4.44 2.83 14.81
CA GLU A 71 -5.00 4.18 14.74
C GLU A 71 -5.68 4.45 13.40
N PHE A 72 -5.10 3.99 12.29
CA PHE A 72 -5.70 4.13 10.97
C PHE A 72 -7.07 3.44 10.90
N CYS A 73 -7.15 2.16 11.30
CA CYS A 73 -8.40 1.39 11.31
C CYS A 73 -9.43 1.91 12.33
N GLN A 74 -9.01 2.69 13.33
CA GLN A 74 -9.94 3.32 14.26
C GLN A 74 -10.60 4.57 13.65
N GLN A 75 -9.89 5.29 12.79
CA GLN A 75 -10.32 6.57 12.24
C GLN A 75 -10.98 6.48 10.87
N TYR A 76 -10.77 5.38 10.13
CA TYR A 76 -11.25 5.16 8.77
C TYR A 76 -11.80 3.73 8.61
#